data_AF-A0A357D784-F1
#
_entry.id   AF-A0A357D784-F1
#
_cell.length_a   1.000
_cell.length_b   1.000
_cell.length_c   1.000
_cell.angle_alpha   90.00
_cell.angle_beta   90.00
_cell.angle_gamma   90.00
#
_symmetry.space_group_name_H-M   'P 1'
#
loop_
_entity.id
_entity.type
_entity.pdbx_description
1 polymer ?
#
loop_
_entity_poly.entity_id
_entity_poly.type
_entity_poly.pdbx_seq_one_letter_code
_entity_poly.pdbx_strand_id
1 'polypeptide(L)'
;MQTAVASSFMEKHQKTIKYLKKYWTLYLMLLLPIAYFIIFKYIPMTYIQIAFKKYSLVQSPWQMPWADNNGMEYFIKAFSNRDFIYALRNTLWLNVLDLVVGFPAPIILALLLNELTFKRFKRFTQTVVYMP
;
A
#
# COMPACT_ATOMS: atom_id res chain seq x y z
N MET A 1 48.36 6.21 5.70
CA MET A 1 46.95 5.97 6.11
C MET A 1 45.91 6.28 5.03
N GLN A 2 46.10 7.23 4.11
CA GLN A 2 45.10 7.56 3.06
C GLN A 2 45.06 6.58 1.85
N THR A 3 46.12 5.79 1.61
CA THR A 3 46.20 4.88 0.46
C THR A 3 45.39 3.58 0.63
N ALA A 4 45.14 3.13 1.86
CA ALA A 4 44.36 1.92 2.14
C ALA A 4 42.83 2.13 2.08
N VAL A 5 42.38 3.37 2.27
CA VAL A 5 40.95 3.70 2.17
C VAL A 5 40.52 3.70 0.70
N ALA A 6 41.33 4.30 -0.19
CA ALA A 6 41.04 4.34 -1.62
C ALA A 6 41.00 2.95 -2.28
N SER A 7 41.86 2.01 -1.89
CA SER A 7 41.87 0.65 -2.45
C SER A 7 40.62 -0.14 -2.07
N SER A 8 40.11 0.02 -0.84
CA SER A 8 38.89 -0.67 -0.38
C SER A 8 37.61 -0.19 -1.09
N PHE A 9 37.51 1.10 -1.42
CA PHE A 9 36.38 1.65 -2.19
C PHE A 9 36.35 1.14 -3.64
N MET A 10 37.52 1.00 -4.27
CA MET A 10 37.65 0.52 -5.65
C MET A 10 37.39 -0.99 -5.75
N GLU A 11 37.84 -1.77 -4.78
CA GLU A 11 37.59 -3.22 -4.72
C GLU A 11 36.10 -3.54 -4.51
N LYS A 12 35.40 -2.72 -3.71
CA LYS A 12 33.96 -2.86 -3.44
C LYS A 12 33.11 -2.57 -4.70
N HIS A 13 33.48 -1.56 -5.50
CA HIS A 13 32.79 -1.23 -6.75
C HIS A 13 32.92 -2.32 -7.83
N GLN A 14 34.12 -2.90 -7.98
CA GLN A 14 34.32 -3.99 -8.93
C GLN A 14 33.51 -5.24 -8.55
N LYS A 15 33.36 -5.52 -7.25
CA LYS A 15 32.48 -6.58 -6.77
C LYS A 15 31.02 -6.26 -7.15
N THR A 16 30.48 -5.09 -6.81
CA THR A 16 29.08 -4.73 -7.12
C THR A 16 28.72 -4.87 -8.61
N ILE A 17 29.59 -4.41 -9.51
CA ILE A 17 29.36 -4.50 -10.97
C ILE A 17 29.40 -5.96 -11.45
N LYS A 18 30.31 -6.79 -10.92
CA LYS A 18 30.34 -8.23 -11.21
C LYS A 18 29.07 -8.94 -10.70
N TYR A 19 28.56 -8.56 -9.53
CA TYR A 19 27.30 -9.08 -8.99
C TYR A 19 26.09 -8.66 -9.85
N LEU A 20 25.99 -7.39 -10.27
CA LEU A 20 24.91 -6.95 -11.17
C LEU A 20 24.92 -7.70 -12.50
N LYS A 21 26.10 -7.91 -13.09
CA LYS A 21 26.25 -8.66 -14.35
C LYS A 21 25.91 -10.14 -14.17
N LYS A 22 26.24 -10.74 -13.03
CA LYS A 22 25.92 -12.14 -12.70
C LYS A 22 24.41 -12.37 -12.50
N TYR A 23 23.69 -11.39 -11.98
CA TYR A 23 22.25 -11.49 -11.67
C TYR A 23 21.35 -10.68 -12.61
N TRP A 24 21.84 -10.30 -13.80
CA TRP A 24 21.11 -9.43 -14.73
C TRP A 24 19.72 -9.97 -15.11
N THR A 25 19.56 -11.30 -15.24
CA THR A 25 18.26 -11.95 -15.46
C THR A 25 17.27 -11.70 -14.33
N LEU A 26 17.71 -11.70 -13.06
CA LEU A 26 16.84 -11.39 -11.92
C LEU A 26 16.37 -9.93 -11.95
N TYR A 27 17.26 -9.00 -12.31
CA TYR A 27 16.90 -7.59 -12.48
C TYR A 27 15.92 -7.40 -13.64
N LEU A 28 16.06 -8.17 -14.72
CA LEU A 28 15.15 -8.12 -15.87
C LEU A 28 13.75 -8.66 -15.53
N MET A 29 13.67 -9.73 -14.72
CA MET A 29 12.38 -10.22 -14.19
C MET A 29 11.71 -9.21 -13.25
N LEU A 30 12.51 -8.46 -12.48
CA LEU A 30 12.01 -7.43 -11.57
C LEU A 30 11.60 -6.14 -12.29
N LEU A 31 12.15 -5.90 -13.48
CA LEU A 31 11.89 -4.69 -14.27
C LEU A 31 10.40 -4.53 -14.59
N LEU A 32 9.69 -5.62 -14.93
CA LEU A 32 8.28 -5.56 -15.29
C LEU A 32 7.37 -5.19 -14.09
N PRO A 33 7.46 -5.86 -12.91
CA PRO A 33 6.76 -5.42 -11.71
C PRO A 33 7.09 -3.98 -11.31
N ILE A 34 8.37 -3.59 -11.31
CA ILE A 34 8.79 -2.24 -10.92
C ILE A 34 8.21 -1.20 -11.86
N ALA A 35 8.29 -1.43 -13.18
CA ALA A 35 7.71 -0.52 -14.17
C ALA A 35 6.21 -0.36 -13.95
N TYR A 36 5.50 -1.46 -13.67
CA TYR A 36 4.08 -1.41 -13.32
C TYR A 36 3.81 -0.55 -12.07
N PHE A 37 4.56 -0.76 -10.98
CA PHE A 37 4.40 0.05 -9.77
C PHE A 37 4.67 1.53 -10.04
N ILE A 38 5.73 1.85 -10.78
CA ILE A 38 6.07 3.24 -11.11
C ILE A 38 4.92 3.89 -11.87
N ILE A 39 4.45 3.25 -12.93
CA ILE A 39 3.46 3.83 -13.85
C ILE A 39 2.08 3.91 -13.19
N PHE A 40 1.63 2.86 -12.50
CA PHE A 40 0.24 2.75 -12.03
C PHE A 40 0.04 3.08 -10.56
N LYS A 41 1.10 3.12 -9.74
CA LYS A 41 0.98 3.47 -8.31
C LYS A 41 1.68 4.79 -7.99
N TYR A 42 2.91 4.99 -8.45
CA TYR A 42 3.69 6.19 -8.09
C TYR A 42 3.34 7.42 -8.93
N ILE A 43 3.11 7.30 -10.24
CA ILE A 43 2.69 8.44 -11.06
C ILE A 43 1.36 9.03 -10.55
N PRO A 44 0.29 8.23 -10.30
CA PRO A 44 -0.95 8.75 -9.73
C PRO A 44 -0.77 9.43 -8.36
N MET A 45 0.22 9.02 -7.57
CA MET A 45 0.51 9.62 -6.27
C MET A 45 0.93 11.09 -6.37
N THR A 46 1.46 11.53 -7.52
CA THR A 46 1.78 12.94 -7.76
C THR A 46 0.53 13.84 -7.80
N TYR A 47 -0.66 13.27 -8.02
CA TYR A 47 -1.92 14.00 -8.03
C TYR A 47 -2.47 14.30 -6.63
N ILE A 48 -1.89 13.72 -5.56
CA ILE A 48 -2.28 14.03 -4.17
C ILE A 48 -2.07 15.52 -3.85
N GLN A 49 -1.15 16.19 -4.55
CA GLN A 49 -0.94 17.63 -4.42
C GLN A 49 -2.21 18.47 -4.67
N ILE A 50 -3.20 17.94 -5.40
CA ILE A 50 -4.46 18.63 -5.68
C ILE A 50 -5.23 18.93 -4.39
N ALA A 51 -5.10 18.10 -3.35
CA ALA A 51 -5.77 18.35 -2.07
C ALA A 51 -5.30 19.64 -1.37
N PHE A 52 -4.12 20.15 -1.75
CA PHE A 52 -3.52 21.37 -1.19
C PHE A 52 -3.60 22.58 -2.13
N LYS A 53 -4.11 22.39 -3.35
CA LYS A 53 -4.21 23.43 -4.38
C LYS A 53 -5.67 23.80 -4.62
N LYS A 54 -5.91 25.05 -5.03
CA LYS A 54 -7.25 25.53 -5.37
C LYS A 54 -7.76 24.77 -6.60
N TYR A 55 -8.66 23.82 -6.38
CA TYR A 55 -9.16 22.94 -7.43
C TYR A 55 -9.92 23.74 -8.50
N SER A 56 -9.52 23.59 -9.75
CA SER A 56 -10.21 24.14 -10.91
C SER A 56 -10.28 23.08 -12.01
N LEU A 57 -11.48 22.83 -12.54
CA LEU A 57 -11.71 21.84 -13.61
C LEU A 57 -11.02 22.21 -14.94
N VAL A 58 -10.64 23.49 -15.10
CA VAL A 58 -10.10 24.04 -16.35
C VAL A 58 -8.57 24.07 -16.36
N GLN A 59 -7.92 24.07 -15.19
CA GLN A 59 -6.48 24.25 -15.07
C GLN A 59 -5.76 22.94 -14.80
N SER A 60 -4.55 22.78 -15.34
CA SER A 60 -3.71 21.62 -15.04
C SER A 60 -3.26 21.63 -13.56
N PRO A 61 -3.16 20.47 -12.87
CA PRO A 61 -2.75 20.38 -11.46
C PRO A 61 -1.42 21.08 -11.12
N TRP A 62 -0.57 21.28 -12.12
CA TRP A 62 0.74 21.93 -12.00
C TRP A 62 0.66 23.46 -11.98
N GLN A 63 -0.40 24.06 -12.52
CA GLN A 63 -0.58 25.52 -12.64
C GLN A 63 -1.51 26.11 -11.57
N MET A 64 -2.23 25.26 -10.82
CA MET A 64 -3.15 25.72 -9.80
C MET A 64 -2.39 26.40 -8.64
N PRO A 65 -2.86 27.56 -8.15
CA PRO A 65 -2.30 28.18 -6.96
C PRO A 65 -2.59 27.32 -5.72
N TRP A 66 -1.77 27.50 -4.69
CA TRP A 66 -2.01 26.90 -3.37
C TRP A 66 -3.37 27.36 -2.82
N ALA A 67 -4.09 26.46 -2.14
CA ALA A 67 -5.37 26.81 -1.52
C ALA A 67 -5.16 27.75 -0.30
N ASP A 68 -6.22 28.41 0.14
CA ASP A 68 -6.13 29.36 1.26
C ASP A 68 -5.69 28.63 2.56
N ASN A 69 -5.17 29.39 3.53
CA ASN A 69 -4.59 28.84 4.76
C ASN A 69 -3.43 27.84 4.48
N ASN A 70 -2.47 28.22 3.64
CA ASN A 70 -1.29 27.42 3.28
C ASN A 70 -1.63 26.03 2.69
N GLY A 71 -2.74 25.92 1.95
CA GLY A 71 -3.20 24.66 1.37
C GLY A 71 -4.12 23.81 2.24
N MET A 72 -4.49 24.27 3.45
CA MET A 72 -5.28 23.50 4.42
C MET A 72 -6.79 23.79 4.36
N GLU A 73 -7.24 24.71 3.51
CA GLU A 73 -8.65 25.10 3.37
C GLU A 73 -9.61 23.90 3.26
N TYR A 74 -9.31 22.93 2.38
CA TYR A 74 -10.17 21.77 2.16
C TYR A 74 -10.19 20.81 3.35
N PHE A 75 -9.09 20.68 4.07
CA PHE A 75 -9.04 19.89 5.30
C PHE A 75 -9.90 20.53 6.38
N ILE A 76 -9.78 21.84 6.60
CA ILE A 76 -10.60 22.55 7.58
C ILE A 76 -12.09 22.43 7.23
N LYS A 77 -12.46 22.58 5.95
CA LYS A 77 -13.83 22.40 5.47
C LYS A 77 -14.34 20.97 5.69
N ALA A 78 -13.50 19.96 5.42
CA ALA A 78 -13.85 18.56 5.64
C ALA A 78 -14.10 18.28 7.13
N PHE A 79 -13.18 18.66 8.02
CA PHE A 79 -13.33 18.45 9.46
C PHE A 79 -14.43 19.31 10.11
N SER A 80 -14.80 20.45 9.51
CA SER A 80 -15.93 21.26 9.97
C SER A 80 -17.28 20.70 9.52
N ASN A 81 -17.31 19.81 8.52
CA ASN A 81 -18.53 19.18 8.04
C ASN A 81 -18.93 18.02 8.97
N ARG A 82 -20.13 18.09 9.55
CA ARG A 82 -20.66 17.05 10.43
C ARG A 82 -20.77 15.68 9.74
N ASP A 83 -21.18 15.64 8.48
CA ASP A 83 -21.35 14.38 7.75
C ASP A 83 -20.02 13.65 7.55
N PHE A 84 -18.95 14.39 7.31
CA PHE A 84 -17.60 13.84 7.22
C PHE A 84 -17.15 13.22 8.54
N ILE A 85 -17.41 13.90 9.67
CA ILE A 85 -17.09 13.38 11.00
C ILE A 85 -17.93 12.13 11.33
N TYR A 86 -19.21 12.11 10.98
CA TYR A 86 -20.05 10.92 11.13
C TYR A 86 -19.53 9.75 10.30
N ALA A 87 -19.20 9.99 9.02
CA ALA A 87 -18.64 8.98 8.14
C ALA A 87 -17.30 8.44 8.69
N LEU A 88 -16.39 9.34 9.09
CA LEU A 88 -15.09 8.97 9.67
C LEU A 88 -15.25 8.10 10.91
N ARG A 89 -16.11 8.51 11.86
CA ARG A 89 -16.38 7.74 13.08
C ARG A 89 -16.98 6.37 12.75
N ASN A 90 -17.91 6.31 11.80
CA ASN A 90 -18.54 5.06 11.40
C ASN A 90 -17.53 4.13 10.74
N THR A 91 -16.68 4.62 9.83
CA THR A 91 -15.61 3.84 9.21
C THR A 91 -14.63 3.32 10.25
N LEU A 92 -14.22 4.15 11.22
CA LEU A 92 -13.36 3.70 12.32
C LEU A 92 -14.03 2.61 13.16
N TRP A 93 -15.30 2.78 13.48
CA TRP A 93 -16.06 1.79 14.24
C TRP A 93 -16.19 0.46 13.49
N LEU A 94 -16.51 0.51 12.19
CA LEU A 94 -16.56 -0.68 11.34
C LEU A 94 -15.20 -1.38 11.25
N ASN A 95 -14.10 -0.64 11.08
CA ASN A 95 -12.76 -1.23 11.04
C ASN A 95 -12.38 -1.88 12.37
N VAL A 96 -12.79 -1.30 13.50
CA VAL A 96 -12.57 -1.90 14.83
C VAL A 96 -13.39 -3.17 14.99
N LEU A 97 -14.66 -3.16 14.59
CA LEU A 97 -15.49 -4.37 14.60
C LEU A 97 -14.94 -5.47 13.69
N ASP A 98 -14.47 -5.10 12.50
CA ASP A 98 -13.84 -6.03 11.56
C ASP A 98 -12.54 -6.62 12.14
N LEU A 99 -11.75 -5.82 12.86
CA LEU A 99 -10.55 -6.32 13.54
C LEU A 99 -10.88 -7.22 14.75
N VAL A 100 -11.93 -6.92 15.52
CA VAL A 100 -12.28 -7.67 16.73
C VAL A 100 -13.08 -8.93 16.40
N VAL A 101 -13.90 -8.91 15.36
CA VAL A 101 -14.81 -10.01 14.99
C VAL A 101 -14.41 -10.64 13.66
N GLY A 102 -14.18 -9.83 12.62
CA GLY A 102 -13.83 -10.30 11.29
C GLY A 102 -12.49 -11.01 11.23
N PHE A 103 -11.47 -10.55 11.96
CA PHE A 103 -10.16 -11.20 12.01
C PHE A 103 -10.17 -12.53 12.81
N PRO A 104 -10.78 -12.63 14.01
CA PRO A 104 -10.84 -13.90 14.73
C PRO A 104 -11.78 -14.93 14.13
N ALA A 105 -12.82 -14.52 13.39
CA ALA A 105 -13.81 -15.44 12.84
C ALA A 105 -13.22 -16.54 11.93
N PRO A 106 -12.35 -16.25 10.94
CA PRO A 106 -11.64 -17.27 10.15
C PRO A 106 -10.77 -18.20 10.99
N ILE A 107 -10.16 -17.71 12.07
CA ILE A 107 -9.31 -18.50 12.97
C ILE A 107 -10.16 -19.51 13.74
N ILE A 108 -11.26 -19.04 14.35
CA ILE A 108 -12.19 -19.90 15.07
C ILE A 108 -12.77 -20.96 14.13
N LEU A 109 -13.19 -20.55 12.94
CA LEU A 109 -13.70 -21.44 11.90
C LEU A 109 -12.65 -22.49 11.49
N ALA A 110 -11.39 -22.11 11.32
CA ALA A 110 -10.31 -23.05 11.01
C ALA A 110 -10.09 -24.08 12.13
N LEU A 111 -10.18 -23.66 13.40
CA LEU A 111 -10.09 -24.55 14.56
C LEU A 111 -11.29 -25.51 14.63
N LEU A 112 -12.51 -25.01 14.43
CA LEU A 112 -13.73 -25.84 14.40
C LEU A 112 -13.65 -26.90 13.29
N LEU A 113 -13.17 -26.52 12.10
CA LEU A 113 -12.96 -27.45 10.98
C LEU A 113 -11.81 -28.43 11.26
N ASN A 114 -10.84 -28.06 12.09
CA ASN A 114 -9.76 -28.95 12.46
C ASN A 114 -10.23 -30.09 13.37
N GLU A 115 -11.14 -29.80 14.30
CA GLU A 115 -11.68 -30.75 15.27
C GLU A 115 -12.65 -31.79 14.65
N LEU A 116 -13.10 -31.57 13.41
CA LEU A 116 -13.97 -32.51 12.70
C LEU A 116 -13.24 -33.84 12.41
N THR A 117 -13.69 -34.91 13.07
CA THR A 117 -13.11 -36.26 12.99
C THR A 117 -13.39 -36.95 11.64
N PHE A 118 -14.52 -36.64 11.00
CA PHE A 118 -14.94 -37.27 9.74
C PHE A 118 -14.42 -36.51 8.50
N LYS A 119 -13.47 -37.12 7.78
CA LYS A 119 -12.81 -36.53 6.59
C LYS A 119 -13.77 -36.11 5.47
N ARG A 120 -14.89 -36.83 5.26
CA ARG A 120 -15.90 -36.49 4.24
C ARG A 120 -16.70 -35.25 4.61
N PHE A 121 -17.07 -35.11 5.88
CA PHE A 121 -17.82 -33.96 6.38
C PHE A 121 -16.95 -32.70 6.38
N LYS A 122 -15.66 -32.80 6.78
CA LYS A 122 -14.68 -31.71 6.72
C LYS A 122 -14.54 -31.12 5.31
N ARG A 123 -14.45 -31.96 4.27
CA ARG A 123 -14.33 -31.51 2.87
C ARG A 123 -15.58 -30.80 2.37
N PHE A 124 -16.78 -31.27 2.74
CA PHE A 124 -18.03 -30.62 2.35
C PHE A 124 -18.19 -29.25 3.02
N THR A 125 -17.97 -29.15 4.34
CA THR A 125 -18.07 -27.87 5.06
C THR A 125 -17.05 -26.86 4.55
N GLN A 126 -15.81 -27.28 4.23
CA GLN A 126 -14.83 -26.39 3.60
C GLN A 126 -15.34 -25.86 2.25
N THR A 127 -15.84 -26.73 1.36
CA THR A 127 -16.38 -26.27 0.06
C THR A 127 -17.53 -25.26 0.24
N VAL A 128 -18.44 -25.48 1.18
CA VAL A 128 -19.56 -24.58 1.45
C VAL A 128 -19.08 -23.23 2.01
N VAL A 129 -18.08 -23.25 2.88
CA VAL A 129 -17.59 -22.05 3.56
C VAL A 129 -16.62 -21.23 2.70
N TYR A 130 -15.92 -21.85 1.75
CA TYR A 130 -15.04 -21.14 0.80
C TYR A 130 -15.74 -20.73 -0.52
N MET A 131 -16.99 -21.13 -0.74
CA MET A 131 -17.80 -20.74 -1.90
C MET A 131 -18.31 -19.28 -1.88
N PRO A 132 -18.78 -18.71 -0.75
CA PRO A 132 -19.24 -17.32 -0.71
C PRO A 132 -18.07 -16.34 -0.87
#